data_AF-A0A948HI78-F1
#
_entry.id   AF-A0A948HI78-F1
#
_cell.length_a   1.000
_cell.length_b   1.000
_cell.length_c   1.000
_cell.angle_alpha   90.00
_cell.angle_beta   90.00
_cell.angle_gamma   90.00
#
_symmetry.space_group_name_H-M   'P 1'
#
loop_
_entity.id
_entity.type
_entity.pdbx_description
1 polymer ?
#
loop_
_entity_poly.entity_id
_entity_poly.type
_entity_poly.pdbx_seq_one_letter_code
_entity_poly.pdbx_strand_id
1 'polypeptide(L)'
;MKSRYRYIVFLLVFLLVNSFFLSAQNLSLIPRETELISQKTEEQEGLVTSQHIYSSDLSKSEILKFYRQMFANQGFGEVRTESPLKDSQKATFFFSKQKEGLMMVLNFSGLSQEGSPSYSIVVHKFSLEKIGTISSSQEDLE
;
A
#
# COMPACT_ATOMS: atom_id res chain seq x y z
N MET A 1 -32.23 -34.94 11.27
CA MET A 1 -32.05 -33.50 10.95
C MET A 1 -30.84 -32.83 11.61
N LYS A 2 -30.37 -33.26 12.80
CA LYS A 2 -29.26 -32.62 13.55
C LYS A 2 -27.89 -32.59 12.83
N SER A 3 -27.60 -33.57 11.95
CA SER A 3 -26.32 -33.64 11.23
C SER A 3 -26.17 -32.53 10.18
N ARG A 4 -27.25 -32.17 9.47
CA ARG A 4 -27.23 -31.12 8.43
C ARG A 4 -26.93 -29.72 8.98
N TYR A 5 -27.38 -29.43 10.20
CA TYR A 5 -27.06 -28.17 10.88
C TYR A 5 -25.58 -28.03 11.23
N ARG A 6 -24.87 -29.13 11.52
CA ARG A 6 -23.43 -29.09 11.80
C ARG A 6 -22.63 -28.66 10.56
N TYR A 7 -23.01 -29.14 9.37
CA TYR A 7 -22.38 -28.73 8.11
C TYR A 7 -22.63 -27.26 7.79
N ILE A 8 -23.84 -26.76 8.03
CA ILE A 8 -24.16 -25.34 7.82
C ILE A 8 -23.34 -24.47 8.76
N VAL A 9 -23.24 -24.82 10.04
CA VAL A 9 -22.42 -24.09 11.02
C VAL A 9 -20.94 -24.12 10.64
N PHE A 10 -20.42 -25.27 10.21
CA PHE A 10 -19.03 -25.38 9.76
C PHE A 10 -18.75 -24.51 8.53
N LEU A 11 -19.65 -24.51 7.54
CA LEU A 11 -19.55 -23.65 6.36
C LEU A 11 -19.57 -22.17 6.76
N LEU A 12 -20.45 -21.79 7.69
CA LEU A 12 -20.58 -20.41 8.14
C LEU A 12 -19.32 -19.94 8.88
N VAL A 13 -18.75 -20.78 9.76
CA VAL A 13 -17.47 -20.49 10.42
C VAL A 13 -16.33 -20.41 9.39
N PHE A 14 -16.30 -21.32 8.42
CA PHE A 14 -15.29 -21.28 7.35
C PHE A 14 -15.39 -19.99 6.53
N LEU A 15 -16.60 -19.54 6.19
CA LEU A 15 -16.84 -18.29 5.47
C LEU A 15 -16.47 -17.07 6.29
N LEU A 16 -16.74 -17.07 7.61
CA LEU A 16 -16.36 -15.99 8.51
C LEU A 16 -14.83 -15.88 8.65
N VAL A 17 -14.15 -17.02 8.81
CA VAL A 17 -12.68 -17.06 8.88
C VAL A 17 -12.08 -16.58 7.55
N ASN A 18 -12.58 -17.05 6.39
CA ASN A 18 -12.09 -16.59 5.08
C ASN A 18 -12.32 -15.09 4.87
N SER A 19 -13.50 -14.57 5.24
CA SER A 19 -13.83 -13.15 5.15
C SER A 19 -12.91 -12.29 6.03
N PHE A 20 -12.54 -12.79 7.22
CA PHE A 20 -11.59 -12.11 8.11
C PHE A 20 -10.17 -12.06 7.50
N PHE A 21 -9.70 -13.16 6.90
CA PHE A 21 -8.42 -13.20 6.18
C PHE A 21 -8.40 -12.28 4.94
N LEU A 22 -9.53 -12.14 4.23
CA LEU A 22 -9.66 -11.22 3.09
C LEU A 22 -9.64 -9.74 3.53
N SER A 23 -10.25 -9.41 4.68
CA SER A 23 -10.20 -8.05 5.24
C SER A 23 -8.83 -7.65 5.77
N ALA A 24 -8.05 -8.62 6.28
CA ALA A 24 -6.67 -8.41 6.73
C ALA A 24 -5.68 -8.11 5.59
N GLN A 25 -6.08 -8.26 4.32
CA GLN A 25 -5.28 -7.84 3.15
C GLN A 25 -5.38 -6.34 2.85
N ASN A 26 -6.08 -5.56 3.69
CA ASN A 26 -6.02 -4.11 3.66
C ASN A 26 -4.64 -3.64 4.13
N LEU A 27 -3.69 -3.58 3.19
CA LEU A 27 -2.56 -2.64 2.95
C LEU A 27 -1.84 -1.89 4.10
N SER A 28 -2.17 -2.11 5.36
CA SER A 28 -1.53 -1.52 6.54
C SER A 28 -0.68 -2.59 7.22
N LEU A 29 0.36 -3.02 6.51
CA LEU A 29 1.48 -3.71 7.14
C LEU A 29 2.45 -2.60 7.52
N ILE A 30 2.37 -2.16 8.76
CA ILE A 30 3.27 -1.19 9.38
C ILE A 30 4.50 -1.96 9.92
N PRO A 31 5.74 -1.46 9.82
CA PRO A 31 6.90 -2.17 10.36
C PRO A 31 6.78 -2.38 11.88
N ARG A 32 7.20 -3.54 12.40
CA ARG A 32 6.95 -3.94 13.81
C ARG A 32 7.62 -3.05 14.86
N GLU A 33 8.64 -2.29 14.48
CA GLU A 33 9.42 -1.38 15.35
C GLU A 33 9.11 0.09 15.01
N THR A 34 7.84 0.38 14.77
CA THR A 34 7.36 1.74 14.48
C THR A 34 6.16 2.07 15.36
N GLU A 35 6.10 3.31 15.83
CA GLU A 35 4.97 3.85 16.55
C GLU A 35 4.15 4.73 15.61
N LEU A 36 2.93 4.30 15.29
CA LEU A 36 2.03 5.04 14.40
C LEU A 36 1.56 6.34 15.08
N ILE A 37 1.99 7.47 14.54
CA ILE A 37 1.59 8.81 14.99
C ILE A 37 0.25 9.19 14.34
N SER A 38 0.10 8.91 13.04
CA SER A 38 -1.11 9.25 12.30
C SER A 38 -1.29 8.36 11.09
N GLN A 39 -2.55 8.06 10.76
CA GLN A 39 -2.93 7.39 9.53
C GLN A 39 -4.10 8.12 8.89
N LYS A 40 -4.01 8.32 7.58
CA LYS A 40 -5.07 8.87 6.75
C LYS A 40 -5.23 8.03 5.50
N THR A 41 -6.45 7.62 5.19
CA THR A 41 -6.76 6.96 3.93
C THR A 41 -7.83 7.78 3.21
N GLU A 42 -7.55 8.15 1.98
CA GLU A 42 -8.44 8.89 1.09
C GLU A 42 -8.68 8.06 -0.16
N GLU A 43 -9.94 7.99 -0.58
CA GLU A 43 -10.33 7.36 -1.84
C GLU A 43 -11.01 8.42 -2.71
N GLN A 44 -10.45 8.68 -3.88
CA GLN A 44 -10.98 9.63 -4.85
C GLN A 44 -10.88 9.05 -6.25
N GLU A 45 -12.00 8.93 -6.96
CA GLU A 45 -12.06 8.56 -8.39
C GLU A 45 -11.37 7.22 -8.79
N GLY A 46 -11.13 6.31 -7.84
CA GLY A 46 -10.41 5.05 -8.06
C GLY A 46 -8.91 5.10 -7.79
N LEU A 47 -8.45 6.22 -7.23
CA LEU A 47 -7.17 6.34 -6.54
C LEU A 47 -7.41 6.11 -5.05
N VAL A 48 -6.73 5.12 -4.47
CA VAL A 48 -6.67 4.93 -3.02
C VAL A 48 -5.31 5.43 -2.54
N THR A 49 -5.32 6.48 -1.73
CA THR A 49 -4.12 7.05 -1.12
C THR A 49 -4.12 6.75 0.36
N SER A 50 -3.08 6.08 0.85
CA SER A 50 -2.89 5.82 2.27
C SER A 50 -1.61 6.46 2.75
N GLN A 51 -1.73 7.41 3.68
CA GLN A 51 -0.64 8.09 4.34
C GLN A 51 -0.47 7.55 5.76
N HIS A 52 0.75 7.16 6.08
CA HIS A 52 1.17 6.74 7.41
C HIS A 52 2.28 7.68 7.87
N ILE A 53 2.16 8.19 9.09
CA ILE A 53 3.22 8.93 9.78
C ILE A 53 3.56 8.12 11.03
N TYR A 54 4.81 7.75 11.19
CA TYR A 54 5.26 7.00 12.36
C TYR A 54 6.64 7.44 12.82
N SER A 55 6.87 7.31 14.12
CA SER A 55 8.20 7.39 14.74
C SER A 55 8.84 6.00 14.67
N SER A 56 10.15 5.92 14.48
CA SER A 56 10.85 4.62 14.46
C SER A 56 12.31 4.79 14.84
N ASP A 57 12.88 3.77 15.46
CA ASP A 57 14.33 3.65 15.62
C ASP A 57 15.00 3.06 14.36
N LEU A 58 14.21 2.58 13.40
CA LEU A 58 14.70 2.00 12.15
C LEU A 58 15.31 3.07 11.25
N SER A 59 16.37 2.67 10.56
CA SER A 59 16.96 3.47 9.49
C SER A 59 16.02 3.56 8.28
N LYS A 60 16.19 4.62 7.48
CA LYS A 60 15.55 4.76 6.15
C LYS A 60 15.69 3.49 5.31
N SER A 61 16.87 2.87 5.28
CA SER A 61 17.12 1.65 4.49
C SER A 61 16.27 0.47 4.95
N GLU A 62 16.05 0.30 6.25
CA GLU A 62 15.28 -0.80 6.82
C GLU A 62 13.79 -0.64 6.53
N ILE A 63 13.28 0.59 6.69
CA ILE A 63 11.90 0.92 6.35
C ILE A 63 11.64 0.65 4.86
N LEU A 64 12.50 1.16 3.99
CA LEU A 64 12.36 0.95 2.55
C LEU A 64 12.44 -0.53 2.18
N LYS A 65 13.36 -1.29 2.80
CA LYS A 65 13.47 -2.74 2.63
C LYS A 65 12.18 -3.45 3.02
N PHE A 66 11.56 -3.06 4.13
CA PHE A 66 10.29 -3.61 4.57
C PHE A 66 9.17 -3.39 3.54
N TYR A 67 8.96 -2.17 3.05
CA TYR A 67 7.91 -1.90 2.05
C TYR A 67 8.18 -2.60 0.72
N ARG A 68 9.44 -2.64 0.26
CA ARG A 68 9.80 -3.39 -0.96
C ARG A 68 9.48 -4.87 -0.83
N GLN A 69 9.83 -5.48 0.31
CA GLN A 69 9.49 -6.88 0.57
C GLN A 69 7.99 -7.11 0.69
N MET A 70 7.26 -6.19 1.34
CA MET A 70 5.81 -6.27 1.46
C MET A 70 5.12 -6.26 0.09
N PHE A 71 5.49 -5.33 -0.79
CA PHE A 71 4.93 -5.25 -2.14
C PHE A 71 5.34 -6.45 -3.00
N ALA A 72 6.60 -6.89 -2.92
CA ALA A 72 7.06 -8.10 -3.61
C ALA A 72 6.26 -9.35 -3.19
N ASN A 73 5.99 -9.51 -1.89
CA ASN A 73 5.17 -10.60 -1.36
C ASN A 73 3.71 -10.54 -1.83
N GLN A 74 3.20 -9.35 -2.17
CA GLN A 74 1.88 -9.16 -2.77
C GLN A 74 1.88 -9.33 -4.31
N GLY A 75 3.03 -9.68 -4.89
CA GLY A 75 3.21 -9.93 -6.32
C GLY A 75 3.45 -8.66 -7.15
N PHE A 76 3.80 -7.54 -6.52
CA PHE A 76 4.20 -6.33 -7.23
C PHE A 76 5.69 -6.38 -7.57
N GLY A 77 6.03 -6.13 -8.84
CA GLY A 77 7.41 -5.94 -9.29
C GLY A 77 7.80 -4.47 -9.22
N GLU A 78 9.00 -4.17 -8.73
CA GLU A 78 9.55 -2.82 -8.77
C GLU A 78 9.90 -2.44 -10.22
N VAL A 79 9.41 -1.28 -10.67
CA VAL A 79 9.57 -0.81 -12.05
C VAL A 79 10.59 0.32 -12.12
N ARG A 80 10.57 1.21 -11.14
CA ARG A 80 11.44 2.39 -11.11
C ARG A 80 11.63 2.89 -9.68
N THR A 81 12.82 3.39 -9.41
CA THR A 81 13.12 4.18 -8.23
C THR A 81 13.53 5.59 -8.66
N GLU A 82 12.90 6.60 -8.09
CA GLU A 82 13.31 8.00 -8.20
C GLU A 82 13.73 8.48 -6.82
N SER A 83 15.03 8.71 -6.64
CA SER A 83 15.54 9.39 -5.45
C SER A 83 16.25 10.66 -5.90
N PRO A 84 15.77 11.86 -5.51
CA PRO A 84 16.31 13.10 -6.03
C PRO A 84 17.80 13.30 -5.71
N LEU A 85 18.33 12.69 -4.63
CA LEU A 85 19.75 12.65 -4.25
C LEU A 85 20.03 11.43 -3.34
N LYS A 86 21.27 10.89 -3.33
CA LYS A 86 21.67 9.76 -2.44
C LYS A 86 21.35 10.01 -0.95
N ASP A 87 21.48 11.26 -0.51
CA ASP A 87 21.25 11.68 0.89
C ASP A 87 19.91 12.39 1.10
N SER A 88 19.03 12.37 0.10
CA SER A 88 17.70 12.97 0.22
C SER A 88 16.87 12.22 1.26
N GLN A 89 16.24 12.96 2.18
CA GLN A 89 15.21 12.41 3.08
C GLN A 89 13.98 11.91 2.32
N LYS A 90 13.87 12.20 1.01
CA LYS A 90 12.75 11.79 0.15
C LYS A 90 13.16 10.74 -0.87
N ALA A 91 12.27 9.78 -1.14
CA ALA A 91 12.41 8.81 -2.22
C ALA A 91 11.04 8.34 -2.72
N THR A 92 10.91 8.12 -4.02
CA THR A 92 9.68 7.63 -4.66
C THR A 92 9.98 6.30 -5.36
N PHE A 93 9.15 5.30 -5.10
CA PHE A 93 9.27 3.96 -5.69
C PHE A 93 7.99 3.60 -6.43
N PHE A 94 8.14 3.04 -7.62
CA PHE A 94 7.03 2.60 -8.47
C PHE A 94 7.03 1.09 -8.54
N PHE A 95 5.89 0.50 -8.20
CA PHE A 95 5.67 -0.95 -8.28
C PHE A 95 4.47 -1.25 -9.17
N SER A 96 4.55 -2.28 -9.99
CA SER A 96 3.47 -2.69 -10.89
C SER A 96 3.19 -4.17 -10.77
N LYS A 97 1.90 -4.51 -10.87
CA LYS A 97 1.41 -5.87 -11.04
C LYS A 97 0.74 -5.95 -12.40
N GLN A 98 1.58 -6.04 -13.44
CA GLN A 98 1.16 -5.90 -14.85
C GLN A 98 -0.04 -6.77 -15.22
N LYS A 99 -0.08 -8.02 -14.75
CA LYS A 99 -1.19 -8.97 -15.03
C LYS A 99 -2.55 -8.52 -14.48
N GLU A 100 -2.57 -7.66 -13.46
CA GLU A 100 -3.79 -7.16 -12.82
C GLU A 100 -4.04 -5.68 -13.17
N GLY A 101 -3.21 -5.08 -14.02
CA GLY A 101 -3.34 -3.66 -14.37
C GLY A 101 -3.21 -2.73 -13.15
N LEU A 102 -2.47 -3.14 -12.10
CA LEU A 102 -2.33 -2.32 -10.89
C LEU A 102 -0.96 -1.67 -10.82
N MET A 103 -0.92 -0.45 -10.28
CA MET A 103 0.32 0.23 -9.95
C MET A 103 0.22 0.83 -8.54
N MET A 104 1.35 0.78 -7.85
CA MET A 104 1.56 1.35 -6.53
C MET A 104 2.72 2.33 -6.58
N VAL A 105 2.52 3.49 -5.97
CA VAL A 105 3.57 4.50 -5.79
C VAL A 105 3.80 4.71 -4.30
N LEU A 106 5.02 4.45 -3.86
CA LEU A 106 5.47 4.65 -2.49
C LEU A 106 6.30 5.93 -2.43
N ASN A 107 5.74 6.97 -1.83
CA ASN A 107 6.45 8.20 -1.50
C ASN A 107 6.92 8.13 -0.05
N PHE A 108 8.23 8.16 0.13
CA PHE A 108 8.91 8.19 1.42
C PHE A 108 9.42 9.60 1.70
N SER A 109 9.20 10.10 2.91
CA SER A 109 9.83 11.32 3.41
C SER A 109 10.25 11.16 4.88
N GLY A 110 11.54 11.31 5.16
CA GLY A 110 12.04 11.51 6.52
C GLY A 110 11.63 12.88 7.06
N LEU A 111 11.15 12.89 8.29
CA LEU A 111 10.78 14.07 9.08
C LEU A 111 11.81 14.18 10.20
N SER A 112 12.60 15.25 10.18
CA SER A 112 13.55 15.54 11.26
C SER A 112 12.79 16.14 12.43
N GLN A 113 12.42 15.33 13.42
CA GLN A 113 11.98 15.80 14.74
C GLN A 113 13.01 15.37 15.79
N GLU A 114 13.20 16.22 16.82
CA GLU A 114 14.15 15.94 17.91
C GLU A 114 13.79 14.64 18.65
N GLY A 115 14.77 13.74 18.79
CA GLY A 115 14.68 12.55 19.62
C GLY A 115 14.60 11.21 18.86
N SER A 116 13.80 11.13 17.78
CA SER A 116 13.63 9.91 16.97
C SER A 116 13.31 10.25 15.51
N PRO A 117 13.86 9.53 14.51
CA PRO A 117 13.52 9.78 13.12
C PRO A 117 12.05 9.41 12.86
N SER A 118 11.30 10.41 12.39
CA SER A 118 9.92 10.23 11.96
C SER A 118 9.86 10.04 10.45
N TYR A 119 8.89 9.29 9.96
CA TYR A 119 8.75 9.00 8.53
C TYR A 119 7.31 9.18 8.09
N SER A 120 7.13 9.81 6.93
CA SER A 120 5.86 9.85 6.22
C SER A 120 5.94 8.93 5.00
N ILE A 121 5.06 7.95 4.97
CA ILE A 121 4.90 7.01 3.88
C ILE A 121 3.54 7.23 3.25
N VAL A 122 3.52 7.64 1.98
CA VAL A 122 2.29 7.75 1.20
C VAL A 122 2.30 6.67 0.14
N VAL A 123 1.28 5.82 0.16
CA VAL A 123 1.05 4.77 -0.83
C VAL A 123 -0.14 5.15 -1.68
N HIS A 124 0.08 5.32 -2.98
CA HIS A 124 -0.99 5.51 -3.96
C HIS A 124 -1.22 4.19 -4.69
N LYS A 125 -2.47 3.72 -4.74
CA LYS A 125 -2.88 2.57 -5.54
C LYS A 125 -3.85 3.01 -6.62
N PHE A 126 -3.58 2.62 -7.86
CA PHE A 126 -4.42 2.92 -9.01
C PHE A 126 -4.53 1.74 -9.97
N SER A 127 -5.67 1.69 -10.68
CA SER A 127 -5.89 0.78 -11.80
C SER A 127 -5.53 1.47 -13.12
N LEU A 128 -4.67 0.82 -13.91
CA LEU A 128 -4.19 1.28 -15.21
C LEU A 128 -5.32 1.35 -16.25
N GLU A 129 -6.38 0.54 -16.09
CA GLU A 129 -7.55 0.57 -16.99
C GLU A 129 -8.25 1.95 -17.01
N LYS A 130 -8.22 2.67 -15.87
CA LYS A 130 -8.81 4.01 -15.75
C LYS A 130 -7.93 5.13 -16.31
N ILE A 131 -6.63 4.91 -16.47
CA ILE A 131 -5.70 5.94 -16.98
C ILE A 131 -5.81 6.03 -18.51
N GLY A 132 -6.06 4.91 -19.19
CA GLY A 132 -6.26 4.88 -20.64
C GLY A 132 -7.53 5.60 -21.13
N THR A 133 -8.55 5.73 -20.28
CA THR A 133 -9.83 6.38 -20.64
C THR A 133 -9.75 7.92 -20.60
N ILE A 134 -8.82 8.49 -19.85
CA ILE A 134 -8.65 9.95 -19.77
C ILE A 134 -7.91 10.47 -21.01
N SER A 135 -6.99 9.68 -21.58
CA SER A 135 -6.22 10.07 -22.77
C SER A 135 -7.06 10.13 -24.06
N SER A 136 -8.14 9.35 -24.16
CA SER A 136 -8.99 9.31 -25.38
C SER A 136 -10.11 10.36 -25.37
N SER A 137 -10.19 11.20 -24.35
CA SER A 137 -11.25 12.20 -24.19
C SER A 137 -10.80 13.64 -24.53
N GLN A 138 -9.53 13.83 -24.90
CA GLN A 138 -8.92 15.14 -25.13
C GLN A 138 -8.47 15.41 -26.57
N GLU A 139 -8.68 14.48 -27.52
CA GLU A 139 -8.32 14.69 -28.94
C GLU A 139 -9.48 15.20 -29.83
N ASP A 140 -10.70 15.39 -29.31
CA ASP A 140 -11.86 15.82 -30.11
C ASP A 140 -12.27 17.30 -29.93
N LEU A 141 -11.31 18.17 -29.61
CA LEU A 141 -11.52 19.64 -29.58
C LEU A 141 -10.32 20.39 -30.18
N GLU A 142 -10.11 20.24 -31.49
CA GLU A 142 -9.52 21.28 -32.36
C GLU A 142 -10.35 21.45 -33.64
#